data_AF-A0A8E0NC78-F1
#
_entry.id   AF-A0A8E0NC78-F1
#
_cell.length_a   1.000
_cell.length_b   1.000
_cell.length_c   1.000
_cell.angle_alpha   90.00
_cell.angle_beta   90.00
_cell.angle_gamma   90.00
#
_symmetry.space_group_name_H-M   'P 1'
#
loop_
_entity.id
_entity.type
_entity.pdbx_description
1 polymer ?
#
loop_
_entity_poly.entity_id
_entity_poly.type
_entity_poly.pdbx_seq_one_letter_code
_entity_poly.pdbx_strand_id
1 'polypeptide(L)'
;MQPINRPVRDQWEAEVEAPTARASEALAAARFAVYGDAIYPDATGTLRLSYGKVEGWTYDGRTVEPLTTFAGLFDRATGADPFVITPRIAAARDRIDMDAVMNMSVSTDTIGGSSGSPAINARGEIIGANFDSTVLTQRNAYGYDINVNRSVIVTTQAVTEALRNIYGMDHLLTELGAD
;
A
#
# COMPACT_ATOMS: atom_id res chain seq x y z
N MET A 1 7.22 1.93 31.77
CA MET A 1 8.36 2.09 30.84
C MET A 1 9.46 2.83 31.59
N GLN A 2 10.59 2.18 31.86
CA GLN A 2 11.47 2.50 33.01
C GLN A 2 12.38 3.75 32.83
N PRO A 3 12.72 4.48 33.93
CA PRO A 3 13.51 5.73 33.93
C PRO A 3 15.01 5.61 33.62
N ILE A 4 15.57 4.39 33.49
CA ILE A 4 17.01 4.15 33.23
C ILE A 4 17.49 4.66 31.87
N ASN A 5 16.60 4.78 30.88
CA ASN A 5 16.98 5.19 29.52
C ASN A 5 16.99 6.71 29.31
N ARG A 6 16.56 7.51 30.29
CA ARG A 6 16.42 8.95 30.09
C ARG A 6 17.76 9.67 29.85
N PRO A 7 18.83 9.44 30.65
CA PRO A 7 20.11 10.12 30.42
C PRO A 7 20.77 9.71 29.09
N VAL A 8 20.66 8.44 28.70
CA VAL A 8 21.18 7.93 27.42
C VAL A 8 20.41 8.56 26.25
N ARG A 9 19.09 8.68 26.37
CA ARG A 9 18.26 9.33 25.36
C ARG A 9 18.60 10.83 25.26
N ASP A 10 18.69 11.53 26.38
CA ASP A 10 18.98 12.96 26.39
C ASP A 10 20.37 13.25 25.76
N GLN A 11 21.37 12.39 26.01
CA GLN A 11 22.67 12.47 25.33
C GLN A 11 22.56 12.21 23.82
N TRP A 12 21.84 11.16 23.41
CA TRP A 12 21.61 10.84 22.00
C TRP A 12 20.89 11.99 21.26
N GLU A 13 19.85 12.54 21.85
CA GLU A 13 19.10 13.68 21.32
C GLU A 13 20.02 14.89 21.10
N ALA A 14 20.90 15.20 22.08
CA ALA A 14 21.78 16.35 22.05
C ALA A 14 22.99 16.20 21.11
N GLU A 15 23.64 15.03 21.12
CA GLU A 15 24.94 14.82 20.44
C GLU A 15 24.79 14.19 19.06
N VAL A 16 23.68 13.51 18.78
CA VAL A 16 23.47 12.80 17.50
C VAL A 16 22.25 13.33 16.76
N GLU A 17 21.07 13.30 17.36
CA GLU A 17 19.83 13.62 16.65
C GLU A 17 19.77 15.10 16.25
N ALA A 18 19.97 16.03 17.18
CA ALA A 18 19.88 17.47 16.89
C ALA A 18 20.94 17.94 15.88
N PRO A 19 22.23 17.55 15.95
CA PRO A 19 23.20 17.90 14.92
C PRO A 19 22.86 17.30 13.55
N THR A 20 22.41 16.04 13.52
CA THR A 20 22.02 15.36 12.28
C THR A 20 20.81 16.06 11.64
N ALA A 21 19.80 16.42 12.43
CA ALA A 21 18.61 17.12 11.94
C ALA A 21 18.97 18.46 11.30
N ARG A 22 19.83 19.27 11.94
CA ARG A 22 20.30 20.55 11.37
C ARG A 22 21.08 20.35 10.06
N ALA A 23 21.93 19.33 9.99
CA ALA A 23 22.68 19.02 8.78
C ALA A 23 21.75 18.56 7.63
N SER A 24 20.76 17.73 7.94
CA SER A 24 19.72 17.29 7.00
C SER A 24 18.88 18.45 6.48
N GLU A 25 18.51 19.40 7.34
CA GLU A 25 17.80 20.63 6.94
C GLU A 25 18.63 21.46 5.95
N ALA A 26 19.92 21.70 6.25
CA ALA A 26 20.81 22.42 5.35
C ALA A 26 20.98 21.72 4.00
N LEU A 27 21.11 20.38 4.02
CA LEU A 27 21.20 19.58 2.80
C LEU A 27 19.91 19.64 1.99
N ALA A 28 18.75 19.56 2.63
CA ALA A 28 17.44 19.68 1.97
C ALA A 28 17.29 21.06 1.32
N ALA A 29 17.63 22.14 2.03
CA ALA A 29 17.61 23.49 1.48
C ALA A 29 18.52 23.63 0.25
N ALA A 30 19.73 23.07 0.29
CA ALA A 30 20.65 23.08 -0.85
C ALA A 30 20.09 22.28 -2.04
N ARG A 31 19.48 21.12 -1.79
CA ARG A 31 18.82 20.31 -2.83
C ARG A 31 17.66 21.04 -3.46
N PHE A 32 16.77 21.67 -2.68
CA PHE A 32 15.66 22.45 -3.23
C PHE A 32 16.13 23.71 -3.98
N ALA A 33 17.23 24.34 -3.56
CA ALA A 33 17.81 25.46 -4.31
C ALA A 33 18.33 25.05 -5.71
N VAL A 34 18.78 23.80 -5.87
CA VAL A 34 19.29 23.27 -7.14
C VAL A 34 18.18 22.64 -7.99
N TYR A 35 17.33 21.82 -7.40
CA TYR A 35 16.35 20.99 -8.11
C TYR A 35 14.94 21.56 -8.12
N GLY A 36 14.64 22.55 -7.26
CA GLY A 36 13.31 23.15 -7.19
C GLY A 36 12.21 22.12 -6.94
N ASP A 37 11.16 22.19 -7.74
CA ASP A 37 9.98 21.32 -7.70
C ASP A 37 10.15 20.00 -8.49
N ALA A 38 11.33 19.76 -9.09
CA ALA A 38 11.64 18.48 -9.74
C ALA A 38 11.79 17.32 -8.74
N ILE A 39 11.94 17.63 -7.45
CA ILE A 39 11.96 16.66 -6.35
C ILE A 39 10.86 16.99 -5.33
N TYR A 40 10.26 15.96 -4.75
CA TYR A 40 9.27 16.12 -3.68
C TYR A 40 9.95 15.98 -2.30
N PRO A 41 9.43 16.67 -1.26
CA PRO A 41 9.94 16.52 0.10
C PRO A 41 9.60 15.16 0.69
N ASP A 42 10.38 14.72 1.68
CA ASP A 42 10.14 13.49 2.42
C ASP A 42 8.75 13.46 3.08
N ALA A 43 8.24 12.27 3.35
CA ALA A 43 6.99 12.06 4.06
C ALA A 43 7.13 12.46 5.54
N THR A 44 6.19 13.29 6.03
CA THR A 44 6.20 13.82 7.41
C THR A 44 4.88 13.60 8.16
N GLY A 45 4.08 12.62 7.72
CA GLY A 45 2.72 12.42 8.22
C GLY A 45 1.72 13.50 7.75
N THR A 46 2.08 14.24 6.70
CA THR A 46 1.23 15.25 6.05
C THR A 46 0.63 14.69 4.75
N LEU A 47 -0.49 15.27 4.32
CA LEU A 47 -1.19 14.84 3.10
C LEU A 47 -0.30 15.00 1.86
N ARG A 48 -0.26 13.95 1.01
CA ARG A 48 0.44 13.93 -0.28
C ARG A 48 -0.39 13.19 -1.32
N LEU A 49 -0.08 13.44 -2.59
CA LEU A 49 -0.63 12.72 -3.73
C LEU A 49 0.52 12.04 -4.49
N SER A 50 0.30 10.79 -4.88
CA SER A 50 1.13 10.08 -5.85
C SER A 50 0.25 9.55 -6.98
N TYR A 51 0.80 9.40 -8.17
CA TYR A 51 0.09 8.88 -9.33
C TYR A 51 0.96 7.87 -10.07
N GLY A 52 0.31 6.96 -10.79
CA GLY A 52 0.99 5.88 -11.49
C GLY A 52 0.03 5.12 -12.38
N LYS A 53 0.47 3.95 -12.84
CA LYS A 53 -0.31 3.05 -13.69
C LYS A 53 -0.50 1.72 -12.98
N VAL A 54 -1.61 1.05 -13.28
CA VAL A 54 -1.78 -0.37 -12.94
C VAL A 54 -0.79 -1.15 -13.79
N GLU A 55 0.25 -1.69 -13.17
CA GLU A 55 1.32 -2.39 -13.88
C GLU A 55 2.04 -3.42 -13.01
N GLY A 56 2.43 -4.51 -13.65
CA GLY A 56 3.22 -5.57 -13.05
C GLY A 56 4.69 -5.15 -12.89
N TRP A 57 5.54 -6.11 -12.52
CA TRP A 57 6.99 -5.92 -12.46
C TRP A 57 7.73 -7.22 -12.72
N THR A 58 9.04 -7.15 -12.93
CA THR A 58 9.89 -8.34 -13.04
C THR A 58 10.57 -8.60 -11.70
N TYR A 59 10.41 -9.81 -11.17
CA TYR A 59 11.04 -10.29 -9.95
C TYR A 59 11.75 -11.61 -10.22
N ASP A 60 13.06 -11.66 -9.99
CA ASP A 60 13.90 -12.86 -10.21
C ASP A 60 13.69 -13.50 -11.60
N GLY A 61 13.63 -12.66 -12.63
CA GLY A 61 13.44 -13.09 -14.03
C GLY A 61 12.01 -13.54 -14.38
N ARG A 62 11.05 -13.40 -13.46
CA ARG A 62 9.63 -13.71 -13.69
C ARG A 62 8.81 -12.44 -13.72
N THR A 63 7.94 -12.33 -14.72
CA THR A 63 6.91 -11.28 -14.73
C THR A 63 5.87 -11.60 -13.67
N VAL A 64 5.61 -10.62 -12.80
CA VAL A 64 4.47 -10.62 -11.89
C VAL A 64 3.41 -9.72 -12.50
N GLU A 65 2.26 -10.30 -12.81
CA GLU A 65 1.13 -9.60 -13.40
C GLU A 65 0.51 -8.60 -12.42
N PRO A 66 -0.10 -7.51 -12.92
CA PRO A 66 -0.61 -6.44 -12.06
C PRO A 66 -1.83 -6.84 -11.23
N LEU A 67 -2.56 -7.88 -11.61
CA LEU A 67 -3.88 -8.18 -11.06
C LEU A 67 -3.88 -9.57 -10.45
N THR A 68 -4.50 -9.69 -9.28
CA THR A 68 -4.88 -10.99 -8.69
C THR A 68 -6.38 -11.14 -8.70
N THR A 69 -6.91 -12.37 -8.74
CA THR A 69 -8.35 -12.64 -8.72
C THR A 69 -8.75 -13.51 -7.52
N PHE A 70 -10.06 -13.68 -7.27
CA PHE A 70 -10.55 -14.63 -6.27
C PHE A 70 -10.20 -16.08 -6.62
N ALA A 71 -10.14 -16.47 -7.90
CA ALA A 71 -9.61 -17.78 -8.27
C ALA A 71 -8.21 -18.00 -7.66
N GLY A 72 -7.33 -17.00 -7.78
CA GLY A 72 -5.98 -17.04 -7.23
C GLY A 72 -5.89 -17.13 -5.70
N LEU A 73 -6.93 -16.71 -4.97
CA LEU A 73 -7.07 -16.93 -3.53
C LEU A 73 -7.29 -18.43 -3.24
N PHE A 74 -8.22 -19.07 -3.95
CA PHE A 74 -8.50 -20.49 -3.78
C PHE A 74 -7.36 -21.39 -4.28
N ASP A 75 -6.68 -21.01 -5.37
CA ASP A 75 -5.52 -21.75 -5.89
C ASP A 75 -4.35 -21.81 -4.90
N ARG A 76 -4.23 -20.78 -4.04
CA ARG A 76 -3.19 -20.71 -3.01
C ARG A 76 -3.57 -21.41 -1.72
N ALA A 77 -4.83 -21.84 -1.56
CA ALA A 77 -5.31 -22.46 -0.33
C ALA A 77 -4.74 -23.88 -0.17
N THR A 78 -3.77 -24.05 0.73
CA THR A 78 -3.15 -25.35 1.01
C THR A 78 -3.86 -26.11 2.14
N GLY A 79 -4.68 -25.43 2.92
CA GLY A 79 -5.28 -25.98 4.15
C GLY A 79 -4.36 -25.95 5.37
N ALA A 80 -3.15 -25.39 5.25
CA ALA A 80 -2.22 -25.16 6.35
C ALA A 80 -1.88 -23.68 6.49
N ASP A 81 -1.54 -23.25 7.70
CA ASP A 81 -1.12 -21.86 7.99
C ASP A 81 0.09 -21.45 7.12
N PRO A 82 0.13 -20.22 6.55
CA PRO A 82 -0.88 -19.14 6.62
C PRO A 82 -1.97 -19.19 5.52
N PHE A 83 -2.04 -20.27 4.74
CA PHE A 83 -2.90 -20.42 3.56
C PHE A 83 -4.19 -21.22 3.83
N VAL A 84 -4.81 -20.99 4.99
CA VAL A 84 -6.09 -21.60 5.36
C VAL A 84 -7.24 -20.67 4.95
N ILE A 85 -8.17 -21.17 4.15
CA ILE A 85 -9.40 -20.43 3.84
C ILE A 85 -10.37 -20.57 5.02
N THR A 86 -10.91 -19.43 5.48
CA THR A 86 -11.88 -19.45 6.58
C THR A 86 -13.17 -20.15 6.17
N PRO A 87 -13.88 -20.84 7.09
CA PRO A 87 -15.12 -21.54 6.76
C PRO A 87 -16.18 -20.67 6.08
N ARG A 88 -16.25 -19.37 6.41
CA ARG A 88 -17.20 -18.44 5.80
C ARG A 88 -16.89 -18.18 4.33
N ILE A 89 -15.62 -17.96 3.98
CA ILE A 89 -15.20 -17.77 2.57
C ILE A 89 -15.40 -19.07 1.79
N ALA A 90 -15.07 -20.22 2.39
CA ALA A 90 -15.27 -21.53 1.76
C ALA A 90 -16.76 -21.79 1.45
N ALA A 91 -17.67 -21.49 2.39
CA ALA A 91 -19.11 -21.62 2.20
C ALA A 91 -19.72 -20.62 1.19
N ALA A 92 -18.96 -19.61 0.78
CA ALA A 92 -19.36 -18.61 -0.21
C ALA A 92 -18.84 -18.90 -1.62
N ARG A 93 -17.98 -19.93 -1.79
CA ARG A 93 -17.28 -20.21 -3.05
C ARG A 93 -18.17 -20.19 -4.28
N ASP A 94 -19.33 -20.87 -4.24
CA ASP A 94 -20.22 -20.98 -5.40
C ASP A 94 -20.99 -19.68 -5.73
N ARG A 95 -20.90 -18.67 -4.85
CA ARG A 95 -21.48 -17.34 -5.06
C ARG A 95 -20.45 -16.29 -5.46
N ILE A 96 -19.16 -16.61 -5.36
CA ILE A 96 -18.08 -15.67 -5.65
C ILE A 96 -17.79 -15.68 -7.15
N ASP A 97 -17.76 -14.50 -7.77
CA ASP A 97 -17.17 -14.34 -9.09
C ASP A 97 -15.65 -14.59 -9.02
N MET A 98 -15.21 -15.71 -9.59
CA MET A 98 -13.82 -16.14 -9.55
C MET A 98 -12.88 -15.26 -10.39
N ASP A 99 -13.43 -14.53 -11.36
CA ASP A 99 -12.70 -13.60 -12.22
C ASP A 99 -12.63 -12.20 -11.61
N ALA A 100 -13.36 -11.93 -10.52
CA ALA A 100 -13.29 -10.66 -9.83
C ALA A 100 -11.87 -10.36 -9.38
N VAL A 101 -11.37 -9.19 -9.76
CA VAL A 101 -10.04 -8.70 -9.42
C VAL A 101 -10.00 -8.43 -7.93
N MET A 102 -9.16 -9.15 -7.20
CA MET A 102 -8.99 -9.01 -5.77
C MET A 102 -8.07 -7.85 -5.42
N ASN A 103 -6.86 -7.83 -6.00
CA ASN A 103 -5.86 -6.81 -5.74
C ASN A 103 -5.23 -6.35 -7.06
N MET A 104 -4.71 -5.13 -7.05
CA MET A 104 -3.92 -4.57 -8.13
C MET A 104 -2.61 -3.98 -7.62
N SER A 105 -1.56 -4.10 -8.43
CA SER A 105 -0.29 -3.39 -8.23
C SER A 105 -0.26 -2.11 -9.06
N VAL A 106 0.19 -1.02 -8.45
CA VAL A 106 0.25 0.30 -9.07
C VAL A 106 1.62 0.93 -8.84
N SER A 107 2.18 1.59 -9.86
CA SER A 107 3.49 2.28 -9.77
C SER A 107 3.47 3.59 -8.96
N THR A 108 2.50 3.76 -8.06
CA THR A 108 2.50 4.88 -7.12
C THR A 108 3.64 4.75 -6.11
N ASP A 109 4.11 5.89 -5.62
CA ASP A 109 5.09 5.97 -4.54
C ASP A 109 4.38 6.07 -3.19
N THR A 110 4.30 4.95 -2.49
CA THR A 110 3.69 4.85 -1.15
C THR A 110 4.68 4.32 -0.13
N ILE A 111 4.54 4.78 1.11
CA ILE A 111 5.30 4.30 2.28
C ILE A 111 4.37 4.18 3.49
N GLY A 112 4.89 3.72 4.64
CA GLY A 112 4.17 3.68 5.91
C GLY A 112 3.41 4.98 6.19
N GLY A 113 2.13 4.85 6.55
CA GLY A 113 1.17 5.97 6.64
C GLY A 113 0.23 6.07 5.44
N SER A 114 0.51 5.36 4.32
CA SER A 114 -0.37 5.34 3.13
C SER A 114 -1.44 4.23 3.16
N SER A 115 -1.52 3.44 4.23
CA SER A 115 -2.56 2.41 4.37
C SER A 115 -3.92 3.05 4.52
N GLY A 116 -4.90 2.58 3.77
CA GLY A 116 -6.25 3.16 3.67
C GLY A 116 -6.38 4.30 2.67
N SER A 117 -5.29 4.74 2.01
CA SER A 117 -5.37 5.79 1.00
C SER A 117 -6.28 5.36 -0.17
N PRO A 118 -7.25 6.21 -0.59
CA PRO A 118 -8.13 5.89 -1.69
C PRO A 118 -7.36 5.92 -3.02
N ALA A 119 -7.47 4.86 -3.80
CA ALA A 119 -7.02 4.83 -5.18
C ALA A 119 -8.14 5.36 -6.06
N ILE A 120 -7.86 6.38 -6.88
CA ILE A 120 -8.85 7.00 -7.77
C ILE A 120 -8.42 6.88 -9.24
N ASN A 121 -9.38 6.70 -10.14
CA ASN A 121 -9.10 6.71 -11.57
C ASN A 121 -9.13 8.14 -12.15
N ALA A 122 -8.89 8.28 -13.45
CA ALA A 122 -8.86 9.57 -14.14
C ALA A 122 -10.20 10.34 -14.13
N ARG A 123 -11.31 9.69 -13.79
CA ARG A 123 -12.64 10.33 -13.61
C ARG A 123 -12.92 10.73 -12.16
N GLY A 124 -11.99 10.47 -11.24
CA GLY A 124 -12.17 10.74 -9.81
C GLY A 124 -13.01 9.68 -9.07
N GLU A 125 -13.25 8.52 -9.69
CA GLU A 125 -13.97 7.41 -9.05
C GLU A 125 -13.01 6.58 -8.22
N ILE A 126 -13.44 6.12 -7.03
CA ILE A 126 -12.66 5.22 -6.18
C ILE A 126 -12.61 3.83 -6.83
N ILE A 127 -11.40 3.32 -7.01
CA ILE A 127 -11.13 2.00 -7.60
C ILE A 127 -10.49 1.02 -6.59
N GLY A 128 -10.15 1.48 -5.39
CA GLY A 128 -9.63 0.63 -4.34
C GLY A 128 -9.07 1.41 -3.14
N ALA A 129 -8.47 0.67 -2.21
CA ALA A 129 -7.76 1.22 -1.06
C ALA A 129 -6.36 0.61 -0.96
N ASN A 130 -5.34 1.44 -0.83
CA ASN A 130 -3.97 0.98 -0.64
C ASN A 130 -3.83 0.30 0.72
N PHE A 131 -3.19 -0.87 0.79
CA PHE A 131 -2.98 -1.56 2.07
C PHE A 131 -1.53 -1.97 2.30
N ASP A 132 -0.74 -2.14 1.24
CA ASP A 132 0.66 -2.54 1.34
C ASP A 132 1.47 -2.08 0.14
N SER A 133 2.71 -2.52 0.05
CA SER A 133 3.61 -2.36 -1.08
C SER A 133 4.44 -3.63 -1.27
N THR A 134 5.03 -3.84 -2.44
CA THR A 134 5.87 -5.04 -2.66
C THR A 134 7.10 -5.02 -1.75
N VAL A 135 7.71 -6.18 -1.47
CA VAL A 135 8.90 -6.28 -0.61
C VAL A 135 10.03 -5.34 -1.07
N LEU A 136 10.22 -5.19 -2.38
CA LEU A 136 11.24 -4.30 -2.93
C LEU A 136 10.91 -2.81 -2.73
N THR A 137 9.64 -2.48 -2.48
CA THR A 137 9.16 -1.12 -2.22
C THR A 137 9.55 -0.61 -0.83
N GLN A 138 10.03 -1.45 0.09
CA GLN A 138 10.63 -0.97 1.35
C GLN A 138 11.82 -0.02 1.14
N ARG A 139 12.43 -0.05 -0.06
CA ARG A 139 13.47 0.88 -0.50
C ARG A 139 12.98 2.31 -0.71
N ASN A 140 11.66 2.54 -0.80
CA ASN A 140 11.05 3.87 -0.92
C ASN A 140 11.46 4.85 0.18
N ALA A 141 11.84 4.34 1.36
CA ALA A 141 12.38 5.17 2.42
C ALA A 141 13.66 5.94 2.00
N TYR A 142 14.35 5.49 0.95
CA TYR A 142 15.59 6.06 0.44
C TYR A 142 15.48 6.54 -1.00
N GLY A 143 14.66 5.87 -1.82
CA GLY A 143 14.42 6.27 -3.20
C GLY A 143 13.46 5.33 -3.94
N TYR A 144 12.72 5.89 -4.88
CA TYR A 144 11.79 5.18 -5.73
C TYR A 144 12.49 4.56 -6.95
N ASP A 145 12.22 3.29 -7.24
CA ASP A 145 12.69 2.59 -8.46
C ASP A 145 11.48 2.15 -9.31
N ILE A 146 11.36 2.77 -10.48
CA ILE A 146 10.26 2.55 -11.42
C ILE A 146 10.12 1.08 -11.87
N ASN A 147 11.20 0.30 -11.83
CA ASN A 147 11.21 -1.06 -12.32
C ASN A 147 10.60 -2.07 -11.35
N VAL A 148 10.55 -1.76 -10.04
CA VAL A 148 10.19 -2.75 -9.01
C VAL A 148 9.22 -2.23 -7.95
N ASN A 149 9.11 -0.91 -7.77
CA ASN A 149 8.29 -0.34 -6.71
C ASN A 149 6.82 -0.35 -7.10
N ARG A 150 6.00 -1.01 -6.29
CA ARG A 150 4.55 -1.09 -6.51
C ARG A 150 3.81 -0.99 -5.18
N SER A 151 2.82 -0.11 -5.15
CA SER A 151 1.76 -0.13 -4.15
C SER A 151 0.83 -1.32 -4.41
N VAL A 152 0.27 -1.89 -3.36
CA VAL A 152 -0.70 -2.98 -3.42
C VAL A 152 -2.04 -2.48 -2.90
N ILE A 153 -3.04 -2.57 -3.77
CA ILE A 153 -4.35 -1.95 -3.59
C ILE A 153 -5.41 -3.05 -3.66
N VAL A 154 -6.28 -3.13 -2.65
CA VAL A 154 -7.49 -3.97 -2.72
C VAL A 154 -8.51 -3.24 -3.57
N THR A 155 -9.10 -3.90 -4.54
CA THR A 155 -10.01 -3.23 -5.49
C THR A 155 -11.39 -3.04 -4.87
N THR A 156 -12.16 -2.09 -5.42
CA THR A 156 -13.59 -1.97 -5.10
C THR A 156 -14.38 -3.20 -5.54
N GLN A 157 -13.99 -3.87 -6.63
CA GLN A 157 -14.61 -5.14 -7.05
C GLN A 157 -14.50 -6.20 -5.94
N ALA A 158 -13.33 -6.31 -5.31
CA ALA A 158 -13.11 -7.26 -4.22
C ALA A 158 -13.91 -6.95 -2.96
N VAL A 159 -13.99 -5.67 -2.61
CA VAL A 159 -14.79 -5.20 -1.48
C VAL A 159 -16.26 -5.49 -1.74
N THR A 160 -16.77 -5.14 -2.92
CA THR A 160 -18.17 -5.39 -3.31
C THR A 160 -18.50 -6.88 -3.31
N GLU A 161 -17.62 -7.70 -3.89
CA GLU A 161 -17.78 -9.16 -3.95
C GLU A 161 -17.86 -9.78 -2.55
N ALA A 162 -16.97 -9.36 -1.64
CA ALA A 162 -16.96 -9.82 -0.27
C ALA A 162 -18.23 -9.38 0.48
N LEU A 163 -18.58 -8.09 0.41
CA LEU A 163 -19.76 -7.56 1.09
C LEU A 163 -21.03 -8.26 0.62
N ARG A 164 -21.20 -8.48 -0.68
CA ARG A 164 -22.38 -9.13 -1.25
C ARG A 164 -22.41 -10.63 -0.98
N ASN A 165 -21.41 -11.36 -1.48
CA ASN A 165 -21.51 -12.80 -1.64
C ASN A 165 -20.95 -13.59 -0.43
N ILE A 166 -20.06 -12.98 0.35
CA ILE A 166 -19.46 -13.59 1.54
C ILE A 166 -20.18 -13.14 2.82
N TYR A 167 -20.52 -11.87 2.93
CA TYR A 167 -21.06 -11.29 4.16
C TYR A 167 -22.55 -10.92 4.13
N GLY A 168 -23.19 -10.83 2.96
CA GLY A 168 -24.61 -10.48 2.84
C GLY A 168 -24.93 -9.07 3.34
N MET A 169 -24.04 -8.10 3.07
CA MET A 169 -24.08 -6.72 3.55
C MET A 169 -24.63 -5.75 2.48
N ASP A 170 -25.77 -6.06 1.86
CA ASP A 170 -26.35 -5.25 0.79
C ASP A 170 -26.65 -3.80 1.20
N HIS A 171 -26.96 -3.57 2.47
CA HIS A 171 -27.19 -2.22 3.02
C HIS A 171 -25.94 -1.33 2.92
N LEU A 172 -24.75 -1.88 3.13
CA LEU A 172 -23.50 -1.12 2.99
C LEU A 172 -23.20 -0.83 1.52
N LEU A 173 -23.52 -1.76 0.61
CA LEU A 173 -23.37 -1.52 -0.83
C LEU A 173 -24.27 -0.37 -1.30
N THR A 174 -25.49 -0.31 -0.78
CA THR A 174 -26.41 0.80 -1.05
C THR A 174 -25.87 2.13 -0.51
N GLU A 175 -25.33 2.15 0.72
CA GLU A 175 -24.72 3.36 1.30
C GLU A 175 -23.50 3.83 0.52
N LEU A 176 -22.71 2.90 -0.02
CA LEU A 176 -21.53 3.18 -0.83
C LEU A 176 -21.84 3.52 -2.30
N GLY A 177 -23.09 3.38 -2.75
CA GLY A 177 -23.49 3.58 -4.16
C GLY A 177 -22.89 2.53 -5.11
N ALA A 178 -22.77 1.29 -4.65
CA ALA A 178 -22.19 0.15 -5.38
C ALA A 178 -23.18 -1.03 -5.52
N ASP A 179 -24.47 -0.70 -5.58
CA ASP A 179 -25.60 -1.64 -5.66
C ASP A 179 -25.74 -2.36 -7.00
#